data_AF-A0A2V6G4L5-F1
#
_entry.id   AF-A0A2V6G4L5-F1
#
_cell.length_a   1.000
_cell.length_b   1.000
_cell.length_c   1.000
_cell.angle_alpha   90.00
_cell.angle_beta   90.00
_cell.angle_gamma   90.00
#
_symmetry.space_group_name_H-M   'P 1'
#
loop_
_entity.id
_entity.type
_entity.pdbx_description
1 polymer ?
#
loop_
_entity_poly.entity_id
_entity_poly.type
_entity_poly.pdbx_seq_one_letter_code
_entity_poly.pdbx_strand_id
1 'polypeptide(L)' 'MFEREINERLSLGIELFGNSPKEHGSRSEVAFNIGGSWKLSEHCNLIFAGGRDIVGDTTAMGYIGLQLLTK' A
#
# COMPACT_ATOMS: atom_id res chain seq x y z
N MET A 1 4.11 -8.39 -5.70
CA MET A 1 4.55 -7.36 -4.74
C MET A 1 6.06 -7.23 -4.80
N PHE A 2 6.58 -6.01 -4.81
CA PHE A 2 8.00 -5.72 -4.73
C PHE A 2 8.24 -4.80 -3.53
N GLU A 3 9.18 -5.15 -2.66
CA GLU A 3 9.55 -4.36 -1.48
C GLU A 3 11.07 -4.22 -1.42
N ARG A 4 11.53 -3.06 -0.95
CA ARG A 4 12.93 -2.77 -0.72
C ARG A 4 13.13 -2.02 0.58
N GLU A 5 14.02 -2.56 1.41
CA GLU A 5 14.61 -1.80 2.52
C GLU A 5 15.60 -0.79 1.93
N ILE A 6 15.35 0.50 2.17
CA ILE A 6 16.21 1.60 1.71
C ILE A 6 17.32 1.82 2.73
N ASN A 7 16.99 1.68 4.01
CA ASN A 7 17.92 1.67 5.14
C ASN A 7 17.23 1.03 6.36
N GLU A 8 17.96 0.90 7.47
CA GLU A 8 17.48 0.27 8.72
C GLU A 8 16.16 0.84 9.28
N ARG A 9 15.80 2.08 8.88
CA ARG A 9 14.59 2.79 9.33
C ARG A 9 13.50 2.90 8.28
N LEU A 10 13.77 2.70 6.99
CA LEU A 10 12.83 2.97 5.91
C LEU A 10 12.72 1.79 4.94
N SER A 11 11.51 1.28 4.80
CA SER A 11 11.13 0.31 3.77
C SER A 11 10.10 0.91 2.84
N LEU A 12 10.25 0.68 1.53
CA LEU A 12 9.31 1.09 0.50
C LEU A 12 8.88 -0.13 -0.32
N GLY A 13 7.62 -0.17 -0.72
CA GLY A 13 7.07 -1.25 -1.52
C GLY A 13 6.04 -0.76 -2.52
N ILE A 14 5.88 -1.55 -3.57
CA ILE A 14 4.85 -1.39 -4.60
C ILE A 14 4.13 -2.73 -4.79
N GLU A 15 2.83 -2.65 -4.93
CA GLU A 15 1.97 -3.80 -5.15
C GLU A 15 1.02 -3.53 -6.33
N LEU A 16 0.84 -4.54 -7.17
CA LEU A 16 -0.10 -4.56 -8.27
C LEU A 16 -1.14 -5.63 -7.98
N PHE A 17 -2.41 -5.24 -8.04
CA PHE A 17 -3.55 -6.12 -7.82
C PHE A 17 -4.37 -6.23 -9.10
N GLY A 18 -4.79 -7.44 -9.44
CA GLY A 18 -5.79 -7.69 -10.45
C GLY A 18 -7.00 -8.34 -9.80
N ASN A 19 -8.13 -7.65 -9.76
CA ASN A 19 -9.39 -8.25 -9.33
C ASN A 19 -10.11 -8.79 -10.57
N SER A 20 -10.30 -10.12 -10.59
CA SER A 20 -11.20 -10.76 -11.55
C SER A 20 -12.62 -10.25 -11.34
N PRO A 21 -13.44 -10.11 -12.39
CA PRO A 21 -14.83 -9.67 -12.28
C PRO A 21 -15.58 -10.51 -11.24
N LYS A 22 -16.09 -9.87 -10.19
CA LYS A 22 -16.86 -10.55 -9.14
C LYS A 22 -18.28 -10.90 -9.60
N GLU A 23 -18.76 -10.26 -10.66
CA GLU A 23 -20.11 -10.44 -11.22
C GLU A 23 -20.07 -10.52 -12.74
N HIS A 24 -21.06 -11.22 -13.33
CA HIS A 24 -21.22 -11.33 -14.77
C HIS A 24 -21.62 -9.97 -15.35
N GLY A 25 -20.68 -9.30 -16.03
CA GLY A 25 -20.87 -7.96 -16.61
C GLY A 25 -19.98 -6.86 -16.03
N SER A 26 -19.26 -7.13 -14.94
CA SER A 26 -18.32 -6.16 -14.34
C SER A 26 -16.96 -6.18 -15.04
N ARG A 27 -16.31 -5.01 -15.13
CA ARG A 27 -14.96 -4.90 -15.71
C ARG A 27 -13.92 -5.49 -14.75
N SER A 28 -12.90 -6.14 -15.31
CA SER A 28 -11.71 -6.52 -14.55
C SER A 28 -11.03 -5.25 -14.05
N GLU A 29 -10.70 -5.20 -12.76
CA GLU A 29 -10.04 -4.06 -12.16
C GLU A 29 -8.55 -4.35 -11.98
N VAL A 30 -7.72 -3.39 -12.32
CA VAL A 30 -6.29 -3.42 -12.05
C VAL A 30 -5.95 -2.20 -11.23
N ALA A 31 -5.34 -2.41 -10.07
CA ALA A 31 -4.95 -1.34 -9.16
C ALA A 31 -3.49 -1.49 -8.75
N PHE A 32 -2.90 -0.38 -8.32
CA PHE A 32 -1.58 -0.40 -7.71
C PHE A 32 -1.57 0.39 -6.40
N ASN A 33 -0.75 -0.06 -5.46
CA ASN A 33 -0.42 0.66 -4.24
C ASN A 33 1.10 0.86 -4.18
N ILE A 34 1.52 2.04 -3.72
CA ILE A 34 2.88 2.34 -3.30
C ILE A 34 2.84 2.77 -1.84
N GLY A 35 3.74 2.24 -1.02
CA GLY A 35 3.73 2.55 0.40
C GLY A 35 5.03 2.17 1.07
N GLY A 36 5.05 2.29 2.38
CA GLY A 36 6.22 2.00 3.16
C GLY A 36 5.98 2.14 4.65
N SER A 37 7.04 1.84 5.38
CA SER A 37 7.12 2.06 6.81
C SER A 37 8.39 2.81 7.16
N TRP A 38 8.27 3.73 8.11
CA TRP A 38 9.38 4.50 8.66
C TRP A 38 9.43 4.33 10.17
N LYS A 39 10.51 3.71 10.67
CA LYS A 39 10.84 3.64 12.09
C LYS A 39 11.23 5.03 12.61
N LEU A 40 10.31 5.70 13.30
CA LEU A 40 10.55 6.99 13.93
C LEU A 40 11.33 6.82 15.24
N SER A 41 11.06 5.74 15.98
CA SER A 41 11.79 5.30 17.18
C SER A 41 11.68 3.79 17.34
N GLU A 42 12.30 3.21 18.38
CA GLU A 42 12.18 1.77 18.69
C GLU A 42 10.74 1.31 18.94
N HIS A 43 9.86 2.21 19.37
CA HIS A 43 8.48 1.89 19.75
C HIS A 43 7.43 2.56 18.86
N CYS A 44 7.85 3.24 17.78
CA CYS A 44 6.95 4.01 16.93
C CYS A 44 7.35 3.91 15.47
N ASN A 45 6.44 3.37 14.66
CA ASN A 45 6.57 3.33 13.21
C ASN A 45 5.46 4.18 12.57
N LEU A 46 5.83 4.98 11.58
CA LEU A 46 4.89 5.59 10.65
C LEU A 46 4.69 4.61 9.49
N ILE A 47 3.44 4.30 9.16
CA ILE A 47 3.09 3.47 8.02
C ILE A 47 2.28 4.35 7.06
N PHE A 48 2.61 4.30 5.78
CA PHE A 48 1.90 5.07 4.78
C PHE A 48 1.74 4.23 3.52
N ALA A 49 0.61 4.37 2.85
CA ALA A 49 0.43 3.86 1.51
C ALA A 49 -0.56 4.73 0.75
N GLY A 50 -0.41 4.74 -0.57
CA GLY A 50 -1.34 5.36 -1.48
C GLY A 50 -1.37 4.58 -2.79
N GLY A 51 -2.50 4.60 -3.45
CA GLY A 51 -2.69 3.87 -4.67
C GLY A 51 -3.93 4.28 -5.40
N ARG A 52 -4.09 3.71 -6.59
CA ARG A 52 -5.25 3.96 -7.43
C ARG A 52 -5.48 2.83 -8.41
N ASP A 53 -6.69 2.82 -8.94
CA ASP A 53 -7.01 1.98 -10.08
C ASP A 53 -6.30 2.50 -11.34
N ILE A 54 -5.75 1.56 -12.11
CA ILE A 54 -5.24 1.73 -13.47
C ILE A 54 -6.38 1.47 -14.46
N VAL A 55 -7.18 0.43 -14.20
CA VAL A 55 -8.33 0.03 -15.00
C VAL A 55 -9.51 -0.18 -14.05
N GLY A 56 -10.61 0.53 -14.27
CA GLY A 56 -11.77 0.58 -13.36
C GLY A 56 -12.25 2.01 -13.14
N ASP A 57 -12.80 2.28 -11.95
CA ASP A 57 -13.41 3.57 -11.58
C ASP A 57 -12.40 4.70 -11.34
N THR A 58 -11.10 4.40 -11.41
CA THR A 58 -10.01 5.39 -11.26
C THR A 58 -10.02 6.07 -9.89
N THR A 59 -10.39 5.33 -8.84
CA THR A 59 -10.41 5.88 -7.49
C THR A 59 -8.99 5.91 -6.93
N ALA A 60 -8.61 7.02 -6.30
CA ALA A 60 -7.38 7.12 -5.54
C ALA A 60 -7.67 7.01 -4.05
N MET A 61 -6.87 6.21 -3.34
CA MET A 61 -6.94 6.06 -1.90
C MET A 61 -5.55 6.16 -1.30
N GLY A 62 -5.48 6.65 -0.08
CA GLY A 62 -4.25 6.65 0.69
C GLY A 62 -4.52 6.74 2.17
N TYR A 63 -3.56 6.29 2.96
CA TYR A 63 -3.61 6.38 4.41
C TYR A 63 -2.22 6.69 4.97
N ILE A 64 -2.25 7.27 6.15
CA ILE A 64 -1.10 7.41 7.04
C ILE A 64 -1.54 6.88 8.40
N GLY A 65 -0.74 6.00 8.99
CA GLY A 65 -1.00 5.37 10.27
C GLY A 65 0.23 5.44 11.16
N LEU A 66 0.00 5.44 12.47
CA LEU A 66 1.03 5.30 13.48
C LEU A 66 0.87 3.94 14.16
N GLN A 67 1.93 3.15 14.14
CA GLN A 67 2.03 1.89 14.87
C GLN A 67 2.89 2.10 16.10
N LEU A 68 2.29 1.89 17.28
CA LEU A 68 2.99 1.90 18.56
C LEU A 68 3.26 0.45 18.97
N LEU A 69 4.52 0.14 19.24
CA LEU A 69 4.93 -1.17 19.73
C LEU A 69 5.00 -1.10 21.26
N THR A 70 4.10 -1.82 21.93
CA THR A 70 4.19 -2.05 23.37
C THR A 70 5.03 -3.30 23.63
N LYS A 71 5.96 -3.22 24.59
CA LYS A 71 6.76 -4.34 25.07
C LYS A 71 5.92 -5.53 25.50
#